data_AF-A0A7J7MMH6-F1
#
_entry.id   AF-A0A7J7MMH6-F1
#
_cell.length_a   1.000
_cell.length_b   1.000
_cell.length_c   1.000
_cell.angle_alpha   90.00
_cell.angle_beta   90.00
_cell.angle_gamma   90.00
#
_symmetry.space_group_name_H-M   'P 1'
#
loop_
_entity.id
_entity.type
_entity.pdbx_description
1 polymer ?
#
loop_
_entity_poly.entity_id
_entity_poly.type
_entity_poly.pdbx_seq_one_letter_code
_entity_poly.pdbx_strand_id
1 'polypeptide(L)'
;MALLYRSRDFKKWTKAQHPLHSGARSRIWECPDFFLVSLKGKEGLDTSAKGSHVKYVLKMSLDLTRFDYYTVGKYNEEKDQYVPDNTSPDNSTGLRYDYGNFYASKTFFDAGKNRKILWGWANESNHKEVFNVLCSLPHNPYVLQMIPRSVWLHKNGMQLMQWPIEEVESLRGRQVYLRNVPLKKENVVQVKGVTAAQPKQINEIKDFLLTARKKDARSVKIKRSKDVVKFKVRCSKYLYTLCVF
;
A
#
# COMPACT_ATOMS: atom_id res chain seq x y z
N MET A 1 -16.82 -11.98 10.62
CA MET A 1 -17.23 -13.08 9.70
C MET A 1 -17.37 -12.54 8.30
N ALA A 2 -17.10 -13.35 7.27
CA ALA A 2 -17.29 -12.98 5.87
C ALA A 2 -18.66 -13.46 5.37
N LEU A 3 -19.64 -12.55 5.29
CA LEU A 3 -20.97 -12.87 4.77
C LEU A 3 -20.93 -13.11 3.26
N LEU A 4 -21.62 -14.15 2.80
CA LEU A 4 -21.72 -14.48 1.38
C LEU A 4 -23.12 -14.15 0.85
N TYR A 5 -23.15 -13.58 -0.36
CA TYR A 5 -24.37 -13.29 -1.11
C TYR A 5 -24.24 -13.84 -2.53
N ARG A 6 -25.37 -14.26 -3.11
CA ARG A 6 -25.48 -14.78 -4.47
C ARG A 6 -26.40 -13.89 -5.30
N SER A 7 -26.06 -13.70 -6.57
CA SER A 7 -26.88 -12.98 -7.53
C SER A 7 -26.61 -13.49 -8.94
N ARG A 8 -27.65 -13.50 -9.79
CA ARG A 8 -27.52 -13.80 -11.22
C ARG A 8 -27.43 -12.54 -12.08
N ASP A 9 -27.85 -11.39 -11.55
CA ASP A 9 -28.04 -10.14 -12.30
C ASP A 9 -27.28 -8.94 -11.68
N PHE A 10 -26.54 -9.16 -10.58
CA PHE A 10 -25.85 -8.15 -9.78
C PHE A 10 -26.77 -7.06 -9.18
N LYS A 11 -28.10 -7.23 -9.24
CA LYS A 11 -29.10 -6.29 -8.70
C LYS A 11 -29.82 -6.89 -7.51
N LYS A 12 -30.31 -8.12 -7.64
CA LYS A 12 -31.01 -8.85 -6.57
C LYS A 12 -30.04 -9.82 -5.91
N TRP A 13 -29.84 -9.65 -4.61
CA TRP A 13 -28.88 -10.43 -3.83
C TRP A 13 -29.60 -11.25 -2.77
N THR A 14 -29.32 -12.55 -2.74
CA THR A 14 -29.81 -13.46 -1.70
C THR A 14 -28.65 -13.86 -0.80
N LYS A 15 -28.80 -13.64 0.51
CA LYS A 15 -27.81 -14.04 1.51
C LYS A 15 -27.70 -15.56 1.55
N ALA A 16 -26.48 -16.09 1.57
CA ALA A 16 -26.25 -17.52 1.78
C ALA A 16 -26.61 -17.94 3.22
N GLN A 17 -26.92 -19.24 3.41
CA GLN A 17 -27.30 -19.77 4.73
C GLN A 17 -26.14 -19.77 5.73
N HIS A 18 -24.90 -19.92 5.24
CA HIS A 18 -23.68 -19.86 6.04
C HIS A 18 -22.75 -18.77 5.48
N PRO A 19 -21.85 -18.20 6.31
CA PRO A 19 -20.79 -17.32 5.81
C PRO A 19 -19.80 -18.09 4.93
N LEU A 20 -19.00 -17.36 4.15
CA LEU A 20 -17.86 -17.92 3.42
C LEU A 20 -16.81 -18.47 4.39
N HIS A 21 -16.54 -17.71 5.46
CA HIS A 21 -15.65 -18.08 6.56
C HIS A 21 -16.00 -17.28 7.83
N SER A 22 -15.72 -17.85 8.99
CA SER A 22 -15.90 -17.21 10.29
C SER A 22 -14.76 -17.56 11.25
N GLY A 23 -14.05 -16.55 11.75
CA GLY A 23 -13.07 -16.73 12.82
C GLY A 23 -13.71 -16.82 14.22
N ALA A 24 -13.00 -17.47 15.15
CA ALA A 24 -13.49 -17.87 16.47
C ALA A 24 -13.85 -16.73 17.46
N ARG A 25 -13.64 -15.46 17.10
CA ARG A 25 -14.01 -14.31 17.95
C ARG A 25 -14.68 -13.24 17.10
N SER A 26 -15.91 -12.86 17.47
CA SER A 26 -16.71 -11.79 16.85
C SER A 26 -15.92 -10.48 16.87
N ARG A 27 -15.25 -10.19 15.75
CA ARG A 27 -14.54 -8.94 15.49
C ARG A 27 -15.00 -8.43 14.14
N ILE A 28 -15.13 -7.12 14.00
CA ILE A 28 -15.48 -6.49 12.74
C ILE A 28 -14.37 -6.80 11.72
N TRP A 29 -14.78 -7.37 10.59
CA TRP A 29 -13.91 -7.59 9.44
C TRP A 29 -14.23 -6.52 8.42
N GLU A 30 -13.28 -5.62 8.22
CA GLU A 30 -13.37 -4.58 7.19
C GLU A 30 -12.71 -5.04 5.90
N CYS A 31 -13.13 -4.44 4.79
CA CYS A 31 -12.51 -4.61 3.48
C CYS A 31 -12.10 -6.07 3.15
N PRO A 32 -13.03 -7.04 3.24
CA PRO A 32 -12.72 -8.41 2.86
C PRO A 32 -12.29 -8.45 1.40
N ASP A 33 -11.37 -9.37 1.11
CA ASP A 33 -10.92 -9.67 -0.25
C ASP A 33 -10.75 -11.18 -0.38
N PHE A 34 -11.21 -11.74 -1.50
CA PHE A 34 -11.21 -13.17 -1.77
C PHE A 34 -10.83 -13.43 -3.22
N PHE A 35 -9.68 -14.06 -3.45
CA PHE A 35 -9.11 -14.22 -4.78
C PHE A 35 -8.24 -15.47 -4.91
N LEU A 36 -7.97 -15.86 -6.16
CA LEU A 36 -7.15 -17.01 -6.50
C LEU A 36 -5.69 -16.63 -6.73
N VAL A 37 -4.80 -17.56 -6.39
CA VAL A 37 -3.37 -17.51 -6.71
C VAL A 37 -2.94 -18.84 -7.33
N SER A 38 -2.06 -18.77 -8.33
CA SER A 38 -1.48 -19.96 -8.96
C SER A 38 -0.53 -20.67 -7.99
N LEU A 39 -0.52 -22.00 -8.02
CA LEU A 39 0.49 -22.81 -7.30
C LEU A 39 1.90 -22.67 -7.89
N LYS A 40 2.02 -22.21 -9.13
CA LYS A 40 3.29 -22.07 -9.85
C LYS A 40 3.40 -20.71 -10.53
N GLY A 41 4.60 -20.15 -10.53
CA GLY A 41 4.89 -18.88 -11.19
C GLY A 41 4.41 -17.66 -10.40
N LYS A 42 4.39 -16.52 -11.09
CA LYS A 42 3.99 -15.22 -10.53
C LYS A 42 2.73 -14.64 -11.18
N GLU A 43 2.12 -15.42 -12.06
CA GLU A 43 0.96 -14.99 -12.81
C GLU A 43 -0.24 -14.80 -11.87
N GLY A 44 -0.92 -13.69 -12.07
CA GLY A 44 -2.22 -13.44 -11.44
C GLY A 44 -3.30 -14.25 -12.16
N LEU A 45 -4.36 -14.54 -11.41
CA LEU A 45 -5.54 -15.19 -11.96
C LEU A 45 -6.73 -14.24 -11.88
N ASP A 46 -7.61 -14.31 -12.88
CA ASP A 46 -8.93 -13.71 -12.79
C ASP A 46 -9.70 -14.29 -11.60
N THR A 47 -10.53 -13.48 -10.94
CA THR A 47 -11.25 -13.89 -9.72
C THR A 47 -12.31 -14.97 -10.01
N SER A 48 -12.73 -15.13 -11.27
CA SER A 48 -13.62 -16.21 -11.74
C SER A 48 -12.90 -17.33 -12.47
N ALA A 49 -11.56 -17.34 -12.46
CA ALA A 49 -10.79 -18.43 -13.05
C ALA A 49 -11.11 -19.77 -12.40
N LYS A 50 -11.11 -20.84 -13.20
CA LYS A 50 -11.34 -22.22 -12.76
C LYS A 50 -10.09 -23.05 -12.96
N GLY A 51 -9.80 -23.96 -12.03
CA GLY A 51 -8.71 -24.91 -12.20
C GLY A 51 -8.31 -25.63 -10.92
N SER A 52 -7.74 -26.82 -11.06
CA SER A 52 -7.27 -27.66 -9.94
C SER A 52 -5.91 -27.23 -9.37
N HIS A 53 -5.20 -26.32 -10.03
CA HIS A 53 -3.82 -25.94 -9.70
C HIS A 53 -3.71 -24.56 -9.03
N VAL A 54 -4.67 -24.24 -8.17
CA VAL A 54 -4.82 -22.92 -7.53
C VAL A 54 -5.01 -23.03 -6.02
N LYS A 55 -4.74 -21.93 -5.32
CA LYS A 55 -5.14 -21.71 -3.93
C LYS A 55 -6.00 -20.45 -3.84
N TYR A 56 -6.77 -20.37 -2.78
CA TYR A 56 -7.59 -19.21 -2.48
C TYR A 56 -6.97 -18.45 -1.32
N VAL A 57 -7.04 -17.12 -1.40
CA VAL A 57 -6.63 -16.20 -0.35
C VAL A 57 -7.88 -15.55 0.19
N LEU A 58 -8.08 -15.63 1.50
CA LEU A 58 -9.07 -14.82 2.20
C LEU A 58 -8.33 -13.78 3.05
N LYS A 59 -8.55 -12.51 2.72
CA LYS A 59 -8.01 -11.36 3.44
C LYS A 59 -9.12 -10.58 4.14
N MET A 60 -8.79 -10.03 5.31
CA MET A 60 -9.62 -9.11 6.07
C MET A 60 -8.76 -8.03 6.75
N SER A 61 -9.33 -6.84 6.88
CA SER A 61 -8.79 -5.77 7.72
C SER A 61 -9.42 -5.87 9.10
N LEU A 62 -8.60 -5.95 10.16
CA LEU A 62 -9.12 -5.99 11.53
C LEU A 62 -9.13 -4.59 12.12
N ASP A 63 -10.32 -4.05 12.37
CA ASP A 63 -10.52 -2.68 12.82
C ASP A 63 -9.72 -2.33 14.09
N LEU A 64 -9.75 -3.16 15.12
CA LEU A 64 -9.04 -2.85 16.37
C LEU A 64 -7.52 -2.77 16.22
N THR A 65 -6.92 -3.66 15.43
CA THR A 65 -5.46 -3.66 15.28
C THR A 65 -4.99 -2.76 14.15
N ARG A 66 -5.92 -2.30 13.29
CA ARG A 66 -5.62 -1.50 12.09
C ARG A 66 -4.56 -2.15 11.18
N PHE A 67 -4.64 -3.48 11.03
CA PHE A 67 -3.77 -4.27 10.16
C PHE A 67 -4.58 -5.20 9.26
N ASP A 68 -3.95 -5.58 8.16
CA ASP A 68 -4.52 -6.45 7.14
C ASP A 68 -3.91 -7.85 7.23
N TYR A 69 -4.77 -8.83 7.48
CA TYR A 69 -4.41 -10.23 7.66
C TYR A 69 -5.00 -11.08 6.56
N TYR A 70 -4.28 -12.13 6.17
CA TYR A 70 -4.79 -13.09 5.20
C TYR A 70 -4.45 -14.52 5.60
N THR A 71 -5.23 -15.44 5.06
CA THR A 71 -4.93 -16.88 5.10
C THR A 71 -4.92 -17.42 3.68
N VAL A 72 -4.20 -18.52 3.49
CA VAL A 72 -4.20 -19.30 2.25
C VAL A 72 -4.96 -20.60 2.50
N GLY A 73 -5.76 -21.04 1.54
CA GLY A 73 -6.61 -22.20 1.70
C GLY A 73 -7.23 -22.68 0.39
N LYS A 74 -8.31 -23.45 0.54
CA LYS A 74 -9.10 -24.00 -0.56
C LYS A 74 -10.52 -23.45 -0.52
N TYR A 75 -11.15 -23.37 -1.68
CA TYR A 75 -12.58 -23.06 -1.79
C TYR A 75 -13.32 -24.29 -2.30
N ASN A 76 -14.38 -24.66 -1.60
CA ASN A 76 -15.32 -25.67 -2.07
C ASN A 76 -16.49 -24.94 -2.75
N GLU A 77 -16.55 -25.00 -4.09
CA GLU A 77 -17.60 -24.35 -4.89
C GLU A 77 -19.00 -24.98 -4.66
N GLU A 78 -19.09 -26.28 -4.39
CA GLU A 78 -20.37 -26.96 -4.16
C GLU A 78 -21.00 -26.54 -2.83
N LYS A 79 -20.15 -26.36 -1.81
CA LYS A 79 -20.56 -25.97 -0.46
C LYS A 79 -20.43 -24.48 -0.18
N ASP A 80 -19.95 -23.69 -1.15
CA ASP A 80 -19.60 -22.27 -0.99
C ASP A 80 -18.81 -21.96 0.31
N GLN A 81 -17.79 -22.78 0.59
CA GLN A 81 -17.04 -22.73 1.84
C GLN A 81 -15.54 -22.55 1.60
N TYR A 82 -14.95 -21.57 2.26
CA TYR A 82 -13.50 -21.44 2.34
C TYR A 82 -12.95 -22.24 3.52
N VAL A 83 -11.88 -22.99 3.28
CA VAL A 83 -11.18 -23.79 4.28
C VAL A 83 -9.71 -23.38 4.29
N PRO A 84 -9.22 -22.68 5.33
CA PRO A 84 -7.81 -22.31 5.42
C PRO A 84 -6.93 -23.56 5.56
N ASP A 85 -5.70 -23.50 5.06
CA ASP A 85 -4.71 -24.59 5.20
C ASP A 85 -4.17 -24.73 6.63
N ASN A 86 -4.56 -23.83 7.55
CA ASN A 86 -4.08 -23.76 8.94
C ASN A 86 -2.56 -23.58 9.08
N THR A 87 -1.89 -23.05 8.05
CA THR A 87 -0.47 -22.65 8.09
C THR A 87 -0.25 -21.32 8.82
N SER A 88 -1.32 -20.54 9.01
CA SER A 88 -1.32 -19.29 9.76
C SER A 88 -2.69 -19.06 10.42
N PRO A 89 -2.74 -18.51 11.64
CA PRO A 89 -4.01 -18.13 12.29
C PRO A 89 -4.81 -17.11 11.48
N ASP A 90 -6.13 -17.19 11.52
CA ASP A 90 -7.06 -16.23 10.90
C ASP A 90 -7.42 -15.05 11.82
N ASN A 91 -6.51 -14.71 12.74
CA ASN A 91 -6.70 -13.66 13.74
C ASN A 91 -5.50 -12.69 13.77
N SER A 92 -5.41 -11.83 14.79
CA SER A 92 -4.40 -10.79 14.92
C SER A 92 -2.93 -11.27 15.02
N THR A 93 -2.71 -12.59 15.14
CA THR A 93 -1.37 -13.21 15.12
C THR A 93 -1.03 -13.86 13.77
N GLY A 94 -1.92 -13.76 12.79
CA GLY A 94 -1.76 -14.32 11.45
C GLY A 94 -0.77 -13.57 10.56
N LEU A 95 -0.59 -14.09 9.35
CA LEU A 95 0.17 -13.45 8.28
C LEU A 95 -0.48 -12.13 7.87
N ARG A 96 0.39 -11.14 7.61
CA ARG A 96 -0.02 -9.81 7.14
C ARG A 96 0.58 -9.54 5.77
N TYR A 97 -0.08 -8.67 4.99
CA TYR A 97 0.57 -8.13 3.79
C TYR A 97 1.75 -7.24 4.14
N ASP A 98 1.62 -6.46 5.20
CA ASP A 98 2.64 -5.52 5.63
C ASP A 98 2.68 -5.47 7.15
N TYR A 99 3.88 -5.30 7.69
CA TYR A 99 4.11 -5.22 9.13
C TYR A 99 4.30 -3.77 9.61
N GLY A 100 4.21 -2.79 8.70
CA GLY A 100 4.16 -1.37 8.98
C GLY A 100 2.74 -0.78 8.88
N ASN A 101 2.66 0.45 8.40
CA ASN A 101 1.42 1.21 8.25
C ASN A 101 0.77 0.90 6.89
N PHE A 102 -0.14 -0.08 6.89
CA PHE A 102 -0.83 -0.56 5.69
C PHE A 102 -2.20 -1.14 6.08
N TYR A 103 -3.26 -0.59 5.49
CA TYR A 103 -4.63 -0.89 5.86
C TYR A 103 -5.58 -0.86 4.67
N ALA A 104 -6.78 -1.43 4.86
CA ALA A 104 -7.88 -1.42 3.89
C ALA A 104 -7.49 -1.86 2.47
N SER A 105 -6.53 -2.79 2.39
CA SER A 105 -5.98 -3.26 1.12
C SER A 105 -6.97 -4.05 0.30
N LYS A 106 -6.78 -3.99 -1.01
CA LYS A 106 -7.65 -4.62 -2.00
C LYS A 106 -6.85 -4.99 -3.23
N THR A 107 -7.15 -6.15 -3.78
CA THR A 107 -6.53 -6.65 -5.00
C THR A 107 -7.44 -6.52 -6.20
N PHE A 108 -6.84 -6.47 -7.39
CA PHE A 108 -7.55 -6.66 -8.65
C PHE A 108 -6.63 -7.40 -9.64
N PHE A 109 -7.24 -8.06 -10.63
CA PHE A 109 -6.51 -8.73 -11.70
C PHE A 109 -6.21 -7.75 -12.84
N ASP A 110 -4.94 -7.61 -13.18
CA ASP A 110 -4.46 -6.87 -14.34
C ASP A 110 -4.30 -7.87 -15.50
N ALA A 111 -5.32 -7.96 -16.35
CA ALA A 111 -5.35 -8.84 -17.52
C ALA A 111 -4.32 -8.45 -18.60
N GLY A 112 -3.92 -7.17 -18.66
CA GLY A 112 -2.94 -6.71 -19.64
C GLY A 112 -1.54 -7.27 -19.39
N LYS A 113 -1.23 -7.62 -18.13
CA LYS A 113 0.08 -8.16 -17.72
C LYS A 113 -0.02 -9.47 -16.94
N ASN A 114 -1.18 -10.12 -16.94
CA ASN A 114 -1.45 -11.37 -16.24
C ASN A 114 -0.92 -11.39 -14.80
N ARG A 115 -1.27 -10.38 -13.99
CA ARG A 115 -0.76 -10.23 -12.61
C ARG A 115 -1.85 -9.77 -11.65
N LYS A 116 -1.69 -10.13 -10.37
CA LYS A 116 -2.56 -9.65 -9.29
C LYS A 116 -1.92 -8.42 -8.67
N ILE A 117 -2.62 -7.30 -8.68
CA ILE A 117 -2.12 -6.04 -8.12
C ILE A 117 -2.81 -5.78 -6.79
N LEU A 118 -2.02 -5.45 -5.77
CA LEU A 118 -2.46 -5.05 -4.44
C LEU A 118 -2.29 -3.54 -4.27
N TRP A 119 -3.38 -2.90 -3.88
CA TRP A 119 -3.41 -1.54 -3.34
C TRP A 119 -3.61 -1.58 -1.83
N GLY A 120 -3.19 -0.53 -1.15
CA GLY A 120 -3.52 -0.34 0.26
C GLY A 120 -3.16 1.05 0.76
N TRP A 121 -3.91 1.47 1.74
CA TRP A 121 -3.82 2.77 2.37
C TRP A 121 -2.75 2.76 3.46
N ALA A 122 -1.89 3.76 3.48
CA ALA A 122 -1.08 4.11 4.64
C ALA A 122 -1.65 5.39 5.30
N ASN A 123 -1.98 5.28 6.59
CA ASN A 123 -2.49 6.42 7.36
C ASN A 123 -1.37 7.43 7.61
N GLU A 124 -1.72 8.67 7.92
CA GLU A 124 -0.73 9.61 8.44
C GLU A 124 -0.18 9.13 9.79
N SER A 125 1.12 9.32 10.02
CA SER A 125 1.79 8.89 11.27
C SER A 125 2.13 10.08 12.19
N ASN A 126 1.69 11.28 11.84
CA ASN A 126 1.84 12.50 12.66
C ASN A 126 1.00 12.43 13.95
N HIS A 127 1.34 13.31 14.90
CA HIS A 127 0.68 13.41 16.21
C HIS A 127 -0.84 13.63 16.06
N LYS A 128 -1.64 13.03 16.96
CA LYS A 128 -3.12 13.05 16.91
C LYS A 128 -3.73 14.46 16.83
N GLU A 129 -3.10 15.43 17.48
CA GLU A 129 -3.55 16.83 17.45
C GLU A 129 -3.43 17.44 16.05
N VAL A 130 -2.33 17.14 15.34
CA VAL A 130 -2.13 17.55 13.96
C VAL A 130 -3.15 16.86 13.07
N PHE A 131 -3.41 15.56 13.26
CA PHE A 131 -4.45 14.84 12.52
C PHE A 131 -5.85 15.46 12.67
N ASN A 132 -6.28 15.78 13.90
CA ASN A 132 -7.60 16.35 14.18
C ASN A 132 -7.80 17.74 13.55
N VAL A 133 -6.77 18.59 13.58
CA VAL A 133 -6.80 19.92 12.93
C VAL A 133 -6.84 19.79 11.40
N LEU A 134 -6.20 18.76 10.86
CA LEU A 134 -6.10 18.57 9.42
C LEU A 134 -7.35 17.91 8.81
N CYS A 135 -8.04 17.05 9.55
CA CYS A 135 -9.30 16.45 9.10
C CYS A 135 -10.47 17.44 9.01
N SER A 136 -10.39 18.60 9.69
CA SER A 136 -11.39 19.67 9.61
C SER A 136 -11.14 20.64 8.45
N LEU A 137 -10.06 20.48 7.68
CA LEU A 137 -9.78 21.32 6.52
C LEU A 137 -10.58 20.86 5.28
N PRO A 138 -11.06 21.80 4.43
CA PRO A 138 -11.83 21.48 3.21
C PRO A 138 -11.08 20.62 2.19
N HIS A 139 -9.76 20.58 2.30
CA HIS A 139 -8.89 19.70 1.53
C HIS A 139 -8.23 18.76 2.53
N ASN A 140 -8.55 17.47 2.47
CA ASN A 140 -7.94 16.43 3.30
C ASN A 140 -6.86 15.68 2.48
N PRO A 141 -5.60 16.17 2.43
CA PRO A 141 -4.51 15.55 1.68
C PRO A 141 -3.80 14.37 2.39
N TYR A 142 -4.34 13.80 3.46
CA TYR A 142 -3.54 13.05 4.45
C TYR A 142 -3.69 11.51 4.41
N VAL A 143 -4.03 10.97 3.24
CA VAL A 143 -4.13 9.54 2.99
C VAL A 143 -3.24 9.20 1.80
N LEU A 144 -2.19 8.42 2.04
CA LEU A 144 -1.32 7.94 0.96
C LEU A 144 -1.77 6.55 0.52
N GLN A 145 -1.86 6.38 -0.79
CA GLN A 145 -1.84 5.04 -1.38
C GLN A 145 -0.39 4.59 -1.52
N MET A 146 -0.10 3.38 -1.08
CA MET A 146 1.20 2.77 -1.29
C MET A 146 1.41 2.47 -2.77
N ILE A 147 2.69 2.44 -3.20
CA ILE A 147 3.04 1.98 -4.55
C ILE A 147 2.42 0.59 -4.76
N PRO A 148 1.64 0.36 -5.83
CA PRO A 148 1.00 -0.92 -6.05
C PRO A 148 2.02 -2.06 -6.12
N ARG A 149 1.63 -3.23 -5.63
CA ARG A 149 2.49 -4.42 -5.58
C ARG A 149 1.88 -5.55 -6.38
N SER A 150 2.68 -6.21 -7.21
CA SER A 150 2.35 -7.55 -7.73
C SER A 150 2.35 -8.55 -6.58
N VAL A 151 1.36 -9.44 -6.52
CA VAL A 151 1.20 -10.45 -5.47
C VAL A 151 1.06 -11.84 -6.07
N TRP A 152 1.77 -12.82 -5.51
CA TRP A 152 1.70 -14.22 -5.93
C TRP A 152 2.00 -15.16 -4.76
N LEU A 153 1.72 -16.46 -4.93
CA LEU A 153 1.98 -17.45 -3.89
C LEU A 153 3.48 -17.79 -3.84
N HIS A 154 4.07 -17.80 -2.64
CA HIS A 154 5.43 -18.31 -2.46
C HIS A 154 5.49 -19.81 -2.78
N LYS A 155 6.65 -20.30 -3.24
CA LYS A 155 6.84 -21.70 -3.65
C LYS A 155 6.53 -22.76 -2.58
N ASN A 156 6.54 -22.39 -1.30
CA ASN A 156 6.15 -23.30 -0.21
C ASN A 156 4.62 -23.41 -0.02
N GLY A 157 3.83 -22.59 -0.72
CA GLY A 157 2.37 -22.56 -0.63
C GLY A 157 1.80 -21.96 0.65
N MET A 158 2.63 -21.41 1.54
CA MET A 158 2.20 -21.00 2.88
C MET A 158 1.95 -19.49 3.01
N GLN A 159 2.54 -18.68 2.14
CA GLN A 159 2.51 -17.23 2.24
C GLN A 159 2.52 -16.56 0.88
N LEU A 160 2.11 -15.31 0.83
CA LEU A 160 2.15 -14.48 -0.37
C LEU A 160 3.47 -13.72 -0.46
N MET A 161 4.00 -13.65 -1.67
CA MET A 161 5.10 -12.77 -2.03
C MET A 161 4.54 -11.50 -2.66
N GLN A 162 5.26 -10.40 -2.45
CA GLN A 162 4.89 -9.10 -2.98
C GLN A 162 6.11 -8.40 -3.56
N TRP A 163 5.92 -7.63 -4.61
CA TRP A 163 6.97 -6.80 -5.20
C TRP A 163 6.37 -5.55 -5.83
N PRO A 164 6.98 -4.36 -5.70
CA PRO A 164 6.51 -3.17 -6.42
C PRO A 164 6.35 -3.46 -7.91
N ILE A 165 5.29 -2.92 -8.51
CA ILE A 165 5.06 -3.07 -9.94
C ILE A 165 6.25 -2.52 -10.75
N GLU A 166 6.60 -3.20 -11.84
CA GLU A 166 7.77 -2.87 -12.68
C GLU A 166 7.71 -1.45 -13.28
N GLU A 167 6.52 -0.88 -13.43
CA GLU A 167 6.33 0.49 -13.93
C GLU A 167 7.03 1.53 -13.06
N VAL A 168 7.17 1.25 -11.76
CA VAL A 168 7.87 2.16 -10.83
C VAL A 168 9.34 2.30 -11.19
N GLU A 169 9.92 1.32 -11.90
CA GLU A 169 11.32 1.35 -12.29
C GLU A 169 11.61 2.46 -13.31
N SER A 170 10.62 2.88 -14.09
CA SER A 170 10.72 4.03 -15.02
C SER A 170 10.98 5.36 -14.31
N LEU A 171 10.69 5.46 -13.02
CA LEU A 171 10.92 6.66 -12.20
C LEU A 171 12.37 6.73 -11.68
N ARG A 172 13.17 5.68 -11.87
CA ARG A 172 14.57 5.66 -11.41
C ARG A 172 15.41 6.65 -12.23
N GLY A 173 16.07 7.57 -11.53
CA GLY A 173 17.05 8.48 -12.12
C GLY A 173 18.47 7.90 -12.12
N ARG A 174 19.47 8.77 -11.90
CA ARG A 174 20.87 8.36 -11.81
C ARG A 174 21.07 7.30 -10.72
N GLN A 175 21.64 6.17 -11.11
CA GLN A 175 21.99 5.10 -10.18
C GLN A 175 23.33 5.36 -9.49
N VAL A 176 23.41 5.00 -8.22
CA VAL A 176 24.64 5.02 -7.43
C VAL A 176 24.88 3.62 -6.88
N TYR A 177 26.11 3.13 -7.02
CA TYR A 177 26.52 1.81 -6.56
C TYR A 177 27.57 1.91 -5.45
N LEU A 178 27.43 1.08 -4.44
CA LEU A 178 28.46 0.82 -3.42
C LEU A 178 28.70 -0.69 -3.41
N ARG A 179 29.96 -1.11 -3.58
CA ARG A 179 30.35 -2.53 -3.57
C ARG A 179 31.51 -2.69 -2.59
N ASN A 180 31.52 -3.81 -1.87
CA ASN A 180 32.59 -4.19 -0.93
C ASN A 180 32.95 -3.10 0.10
N VAL A 181 31.94 -2.33 0.57
CA VAL A 181 32.16 -1.32 1.61
C VAL A 181 32.00 -1.98 2.99
N PRO A 182 33.07 -2.07 3.80
CA PRO A 182 32.99 -2.71 5.11
C PRO A 182 32.13 -1.89 6.07
N LEU A 183 31.12 -2.52 6.68
CA LEU A 183 30.29 -1.94 7.72
C LEU A 183 30.86 -2.31 9.09
N LYS A 184 31.52 -1.36 9.76
CA LYS A 184 32.01 -1.54 11.13
C LYS A 184 30.92 -1.11 12.13
N LYS A 185 30.99 -1.64 13.35
CA LYS A 185 30.12 -1.20 14.46
C LYS A 185 30.17 0.33 14.58
N GLU A 186 29.01 0.95 14.77
CA GLU A 186 28.84 2.41 14.96
C GLU A 186 29.26 3.30 13.77
N ASN A 187 29.70 2.73 12.64
CA ASN A 187 30.04 3.51 11.45
C ASN A 187 28.81 3.81 10.58
N VAL A 188 28.68 5.07 10.17
CA VAL A 188 27.67 5.53 9.19
C VAL A 188 28.33 5.66 7.82
N VAL A 189 27.88 4.88 6.85
CA VAL A 189 28.30 5.00 5.45
C VAL A 189 27.27 5.84 4.69
N GLN A 190 27.62 7.10 4.39
CA GLN A 190 26.76 7.97 3.60
C GLN A 190 26.80 7.59 2.10
N VAL A 191 25.63 7.36 1.51
CA VAL A 191 25.50 7.22 0.05
C VAL A 191 25.62 8.60 -0.61
N LYS A 192 26.75 8.84 -1.28
CA LYS A 192 27.02 10.09 -2.02
C LYS A 192 26.45 10.02 -3.44
N GLY A 193 26.22 11.16 -4.07
CA GLY A 193 25.78 11.22 -5.48
C GLY A 193 24.28 11.08 -5.71
N VAL A 194 23.49 10.89 -4.65
CA VAL A 194 22.02 10.98 -4.67
C VAL A 194 21.61 12.25 -3.93
N THR A 195 20.77 13.09 -4.55
CA THR A 195 20.17 14.23 -3.88
C THR A 195 18.72 13.90 -3.56
N ALA A 196 18.42 13.64 -2.28
CA ALA A 196 17.06 13.38 -1.83
C ALA A 196 16.23 14.65 -2.05
N ALA A 197 15.47 14.70 -3.14
CA ALA A 197 14.58 15.81 -3.45
C ALA A 197 13.35 15.78 -2.54
N GLN A 198 13.54 16.09 -1.26
CA GLN A 198 12.41 16.22 -0.34
C GLN A 198 11.83 17.65 -0.45
N PRO A 199 10.52 17.79 -0.67
CA PRO A 199 9.86 19.07 -0.53
C PRO A 199 9.88 19.49 0.94
N LYS A 200 10.20 20.75 1.22
CA LYS A 200 10.13 21.33 2.56
C LYS A 200 9.33 22.63 2.50
N GLN A 201 8.28 22.74 3.30
CA GLN A 201 7.52 23.98 3.38
C GLN A 201 8.31 25.02 4.19
N ILE A 202 8.29 26.27 3.71
CA ILE A 202 8.72 27.44 4.45
C ILE A 202 7.47 28.28 4.70
N ASN A 203 7.27 28.72 5.93
CA ASN A 203 6.11 29.52 6.30
C ASN A 203 6.42 31.02 6.26
N GLU A 204 7.65 31.42 6.57
CA GLU A 204 8.06 32.83 6.61
C GLU A 204 8.73 33.29 5.32
N ILE A 205 8.33 34.47 4.81
CA ILE A 205 8.94 35.06 3.62
C ILE A 205 10.44 35.33 3.81
N LYS A 206 10.85 35.72 5.02
CA LYS A 206 12.26 35.98 5.35
C LYS A 206 13.11 34.73 5.15
N ASP A 207 12.64 33.59 5.65
CA ASP A 207 13.33 32.31 5.50
C ASP A 207 13.38 31.84 4.04
N PHE A 208 12.34 32.15 3.26
CA PHE A 208 12.33 31.88 1.83
C PHE A 208 13.39 32.70 1.10
N LEU A 209 13.48 34.00 1.38
CA LEU A 209 14.48 34.89 0.79
C LEU A 209 15.91 34.49 1.19
N LEU A 210 16.13 34.15 2.46
CA LEU A 210 17.43 33.62 2.92
C LEU A 210 17.78 32.31 2.23
N THR A 211 16.81 31.43 2.04
CA THR A 211 17.00 30.15 1.35
C THR A 211 17.30 30.35 -0.14
N ALA A 212 16.63 31.29 -0.79
CA ALA A 212 16.88 31.60 -2.20
C ALA A 212 18.25 32.23 -2.46
N ARG A 213 18.88 32.83 -1.44
CA ARG A 213 20.24 33.37 -1.50
C ARG A 213 21.33 32.36 -1.17
N LYS A 214 21.00 31.13 -0.78
CA LYS A 214 22.01 30.11 -0.49
C LYS A 214 22.83 29.80 -1.75
N LYS A 215 24.13 29.56 -1.57
CA LYS A 215 25.05 29.20 -2.67
C LYS A 215 24.60 27.94 -3.44
N ASP A 216 23.79 27.09 -2.83
CA ASP A 216 23.29 25.86 -3.44
C ASP A 216 21.89 25.99 -4.06
N ALA A 217 21.30 27.19 -4.06
CA ALA A 217 20.05 27.47 -4.76
C ALA A 217 20.28 27.44 -6.28
N ARG A 218 19.50 26.60 -6.98
CA ARG A 218 19.66 26.31 -8.42
C ARG A 218 18.61 26.95 -9.31
N SER A 219 17.37 27.07 -8.82
CA SER A 219 16.29 27.70 -9.57
C SER A 219 15.15 28.12 -8.65
N VAL A 220 14.42 29.16 -9.07
CA VAL A 220 13.17 29.59 -8.45
C VAL A 220 12.05 29.43 -9.48
N LYS A 221 10.94 28.82 -9.09
CA LYS A 221 9.74 28.66 -9.91
C LYS A 221 8.53 29.18 -9.14
N ILE A 222 7.68 29.94 -9.83
CA ILE A 222 6.41 30.42 -9.28
C ILE A 222 5.29 29.62 -9.94
N LYS A 223 4.45 28.98 -9.13
CA LYS A 223 3.27 28.26 -9.61
C LYS A 223 2.03 28.96 -9.09
N ARG A 224 1.19 29.46 -9.99
CA ARG A 224 -0.10 30.08 -9.67
C ARG A 224 -1.22 29.04 -9.87
N SER A 225 -2.11 28.96 -8.90
CA SER A 225 -3.40 28.25 -8.91
C SER A 225 -4.51 29.26 -8.60
N LYS A 226 -5.78 28.86 -8.71
CA LYS A 226 -6.94 29.75 -8.50
C LYS A 226 -6.87 30.53 -7.18
N ASP A 227 -6.54 29.84 -6.08
CA ASP A 227 -6.59 30.39 -4.71
C ASP A 227 -5.22 30.38 -4.00
N VAL A 228 -4.13 30.05 -4.71
CA VAL A 228 -2.80 29.88 -4.10
C VAL A 228 -1.69 30.23 -5.08
N VAL A 229 -0.69 30.97 -4.60
CA VAL A 229 0.60 31.16 -5.27
C VAL A 229 1.69 30.43 -4.50
N LYS A 230 2.40 29.51 -5.16
CA LYS A 230 3.53 28.76 -4.60
C LYS A 230 4.84 29.26 -5.16
N PHE A 231 5.67 29.85 -4.31
CA PHE A 231 7.07 30.18 -4.62
C PHE A 231 7.94 29.00 -4.25
N LYS A 232 8.65 28.44 -5.23
CA LYS A 232 9.45 27.24 -5.05
C LYS A 232 10.90 27.53 -5.34
N VAL A 233 11.80 27.26 -4.39
CA VAL A 233 13.24 27.35 -4.60
C VAL A 233 13.89 25.98 -4.48
N ARG A 234 14.57 25.56 -5.55
CA ARG A 234 15.30 24.29 -5.60
C ARG A 234 16.72 24.51 -5.08
N CYS A 235 17.05 23.87 -3.97
CA CYS A 235 18.41 23.77 -3.45
C CYS A 235 19.02 22.40 -3.80
N SER A 236 20.25 22.15 -3.33
CA SER A 236 20.91 20.85 -3.53
C SER A 236 20.03 19.71 -2.97
N LYS A 237 19.74 19.77 -1.68
CA LYS A 237 18.93 18.76 -0.96
C LYS A 237 17.44 18.97 -1.20
N TYR A 238 16.88 20.08 -0.72
CA TYR A 238 15.42 20.26 -0.67
C TYR A 238 14.85 21.07 -1.85
N LEU A 239 13.57 20.84 -2.14
CA LEU A 239 12.73 21.79 -2.86
C LEU A 239 11.92 22.57 -1.82
N TYR A 240 12.31 23.80 -1.53
CA TYR A 240 11.59 24.63 -0.57
C TYR A 240 10.38 25.28 -1.23
N THR A 241 9.24 25.31 -0.56
CA THR A 241 8.01 25.94 -1.06
C THR A 241 7.43 26.89 -0.02
N LEU A 242 7.22 28.15 -0.40
CA LEU A 242 6.39 29.12 0.32
C LEU A 242 5.03 29.19 -0.38
N CYS A 243 3.96 28.91 0.35
CA CYS A 243 2.58 29.05 -0.12
C CYS A 243 2.02 30.37 0.38
N VAL A 244 1.49 31.18 -0.53
CA VAL A 244 0.70 32.38 -0.24
C VAL A 244 -0.71 32.08 -0.69
N PHE A 245 -1.66 32.19 0.22
CA PHE A 245 -3.09 32.01 -0.01
C PHE A 245 -3.71 33.39 -0.25
#